data_AF-A0A926URR9-F1
#
_entry.id   AF-A0A926URR9-F1
#
_cell.length_a   1.000
_cell.length_b   1.000
_cell.length_c   1.000
_cell.angle_alpha   90.00
_cell.angle_beta   90.00
_cell.angle_gamma   90.00
#
_symmetry.space_group_name_H-M   'P 1'
#
loop_
_entity.id
_entity.type
_entity.pdbx_description
1 polymer ?
#
loop_
_entity_poly.entity_id
_entity_poly.type
_entity_poly.pdbx_seq_one_letter_code
_entity_poly.pdbx_strand_id
1 'polypeptide(L)'
;MPIAYDHVVAQIRNRAPYQPPMITIGIDINDVLTDKDIPTGQKGFARDYLITATKDDRLEISVNASGFDTVLSLLDSKGEVIAENDDIASSDTNSQIFLRMRQNGTYTIRVSSFGGSSGGKFTLRVNKLQLAN
;
A
#
# COMPACT_ATOMS: atom_id res chain seq x y z
N MET A 1 -40.13 -9.84 12.40
CA MET A 1 -38.72 -9.95 12.83
C MET A 1 -38.04 -8.63 12.51
N PRO A 2 -37.78 -7.72 13.47
CA PRO A 2 -37.05 -6.49 13.20
C PRO A 2 -35.56 -6.80 13.02
N ILE A 3 -35.00 -6.34 11.90
CA ILE A 3 -33.59 -6.45 11.55
C ILE A 3 -32.79 -5.51 12.45
N ALA A 4 -31.76 -6.04 13.10
CA ALA A 4 -30.91 -5.35 14.06
C ALA A 4 -30.03 -4.27 13.41
N TYR A 5 -30.62 -3.10 13.12
CA TYR A 5 -29.87 -1.93 12.65
C TYR A 5 -29.01 -1.30 13.77
N ASP A 6 -29.43 -1.42 15.03
CA ASP A 6 -28.80 -0.72 16.16
C ASP A 6 -27.41 -1.26 16.54
N HIS A 7 -27.10 -2.52 16.24
CA HIS A 7 -25.80 -3.11 16.60
C HIS A 7 -24.67 -2.68 15.66
N VAL A 8 -24.98 -2.34 14.39
CA VAL A 8 -23.98 -1.93 13.40
C VAL A 8 -23.45 -0.52 13.72
N VAL A 9 -24.30 0.37 14.21
CA VAL A 9 -23.95 1.77 14.49
C VAL A 9 -23.04 1.92 15.72
N ALA A 10 -23.20 1.06 16.72
CA ALA A 10 -22.38 1.10 17.94
C ALA A 10 -20.90 0.72 17.70
N GLN A 11 -20.63 -0.17 16.74
CA GLN A 11 -19.30 -0.71 16.50
C GLN A 11 -18.38 0.25 15.71
N ILE A 12 -18.97 1.23 14.99
CA ILE A 12 -18.24 2.26 14.24
C ILE A 12 -17.61 3.30 15.18
N ARG A 13 -18.20 3.55 16.37
CA ARG A 13 -17.82 4.65 17.26
C ARG A 13 -16.51 4.45 18.03
N ASN A 14 -15.94 3.24 18.03
CA ASN A 14 -14.82 2.89 18.92
C ASN A 14 -13.53 2.47 18.22
N ARG A 15 -13.42 2.68 16.90
CA ARG A 15 -12.15 2.50 16.19
C ARG A 15 -11.46 3.87 16.09
N ALA A 16 -10.23 3.96 16.57
CA ALA A 16 -9.37 5.09 16.25
C ALA A 16 -9.36 5.24 14.71
N PRO A 17 -9.39 6.48 14.18
CA PRO A 17 -9.32 6.68 12.75
C PRO A 17 -8.07 5.99 12.21
N TYR A 18 -8.21 5.31 11.08
CA TYR A 18 -7.07 4.69 10.40
C TYR A 18 -6.02 5.77 10.10
N GLN A 19 -4.80 5.55 10.55
CA GLN A 19 -3.67 6.45 10.36
C GLN A 19 -2.50 5.66 9.77
N PRO A 20 -2.24 5.79 8.46
CA PRO A 20 -1.08 5.15 7.84
C PRO A 20 0.22 5.75 8.40
N PRO A 21 1.24 4.93 8.71
CA PRO A 21 2.50 5.43 9.21
C PRO A 21 3.26 6.22 8.14
N MET A 22 3.92 7.30 8.56
CA MET A 22 4.91 8.01 7.76
C MET A 22 6.21 7.20 7.73
N ILE A 23 6.70 6.86 6.55
CA ILE A 23 7.95 6.11 6.38
C ILE A 23 9.04 6.94 5.70
N THR A 24 10.29 6.60 5.97
CA THR A 24 11.46 7.27 5.41
C THR A 24 11.94 6.54 4.16
N ILE A 25 12.11 7.28 3.06
CA ILE A 25 12.72 6.75 1.83
C ILE A 25 14.15 6.25 2.12
N GLY A 26 14.49 5.07 1.62
CA GLY A 26 15.77 4.40 1.83
C GLY A 26 15.82 3.47 3.04
N ILE A 27 14.71 3.27 3.76
CA ILE A 27 14.61 2.34 4.88
C ILE A 27 13.66 1.20 4.53
N ASP A 28 14.14 -0.04 4.68
CA ASP A 28 13.33 -1.25 4.51
C ASP A 28 12.26 -1.33 5.59
N ILE A 29 11.01 -1.54 5.18
CA ILE A 29 9.88 -1.78 6.07
C ILE A 29 9.52 -3.26 6.01
N ASN A 30 9.75 -3.96 7.11
CA ASN A 30 9.32 -5.36 7.26
C ASN A 30 8.02 -5.40 8.04
N ASP A 31 6.96 -5.93 7.44
CA ASP A 31 5.62 -5.88 8.01
C ASP A 31 4.80 -7.14 7.67
N VAL A 32 3.56 -7.19 8.17
CA VAL A 32 2.60 -8.27 7.92
C VAL A 32 1.28 -7.68 7.46
N LEU A 33 0.76 -8.16 6.33
CA LEU A 33 -0.60 -7.91 5.88
C LEU A 33 -1.54 -8.94 6.54
N THR A 34 -2.59 -8.48 7.20
CA THR A 34 -3.49 -9.29 8.02
C THR A 34 -4.95 -8.95 7.77
N ASP A 35 -5.84 -9.77 8.33
CA ASP A 35 -7.29 -9.56 8.30
C ASP A 35 -7.80 -8.36 9.12
N LYS A 36 -6.91 -7.69 9.84
CA LYS A 36 -7.20 -6.46 10.60
C LYS A 36 -6.91 -5.19 9.82
N ASP A 37 -6.27 -5.32 8.65
CA ASP A 37 -5.95 -4.20 7.77
C ASP A 37 -7.18 -3.77 6.93
N ILE A 38 -6.99 -2.83 6.00
CA ILE A 38 -8.09 -2.20 5.26
C ILE A 38 -8.77 -3.27 4.38
N PRO A 39 -10.06 -3.59 4.57
CA PRO A 39 -10.75 -4.52 3.69
C PRO A 39 -10.90 -3.91 2.29
N THR A 40 -10.52 -4.65 1.24
CA THR A 40 -10.59 -4.15 -0.16
C THR A 40 -11.97 -4.29 -0.78
N GLY A 41 -12.90 -4.98 -0.11
CA GLY A 41 -14.20 -5.37 -0.68
C GLY A 41 -14.13 -6.59 -1.61
N GLN A 42 -12.93 -7.10 -1.89
CA GLN A 42 -12.68 -8.27 -2.74
C GLN A 42 -12.12 -9.46 -1.94
N LYS A 43 -12.54 -9.60 -0.68
CA LYS A 43 -12.04 -10.59 0.31
C LYS A 43 -10.56 -10.45 0.69
N GLY A 44 -9.85 -9.46 0.15
CA GLY A 44 -8.46 -9.14 0.50
C GLY A 44 -8.35 -7.98 1.48
N PHE A 45 -7.10 -7.69 1.83
CA PHE A 45 -6.74 -6.61 2.74
C PHE A 45 -5.68 -5.71 2.09
N ALA A 46 -5.61 -4.48 2.54
CA ALA A 46 -4.64 -3.49 2.09
C ALA A 46 -4.06 -2.73 3.28
N ARG A 47 -2.80 -2.32 3.16
CA ARG A 47 -2.11 -1.52 4.16
C ARG A 47 -1.42 -0.34 3.48
N ASP A 48 -1.69 0.85 4.00
CA ASP A 48 -1.16 2.10 3.48
C ASP A 48 0.05 2.58 4.28
N TYR A 49 0.94 3.29 3.60
CA TYR A 49 2.12 3.96 4.14
C TYR A 49 2.24 5.35 3.49
N LEU A 50 2.66 6.36 4.25
CA LEU A 50 2.86 7.71 3.71
C LEU A 50 4.33 7.97 3.41
N ILE A 51 4.59 8.60 2.27
CA ILE A 51 5.90 9.16 1.90
C ILE A 51 5.76 10.62 1.49
N THR A 52 6.81 11.40 1.71
CA THR A 52 6.94 12.76 1.17
C THR A 52 7.89 12.67 -0.01
N ALA A 53 7.48 13.20 -1.15
CA ALA A 53 8.31 13.24 -2.35
C ALA A 53 8.32 14.64 -2.95
N THR A 54 9.43 14.97 -3.59
CA THR A 54 9.60 16.24 -4.30
C THR A 54 9.41 16.02 -5.79
N LYS A 55 8.92 17.05 -6.49
CA LYS A 55 8.89 17.09 -7.95
C LYS A 55 10.26 16.69 -8.50
N ASP A 56 10.21 15.87 -9.54
CA ASP A 56 11.36 15.31 -10.25
C ASP A 56 12.15 14.22 -9.53
N ASP A 57 11.78 13.87 -8.30
CA ASP A 57 12.26 12.65 -7.66
C ASP A 57 11.94 11.45 -8.55
N ARG A 58 12.93 10.58 -8.77
CA ARG A 58 12.77 9.30 -9.45
C ARG A 58 12.74 8.23 -8.39
N LEU A 59 11.62 7.54 -8.25
CA LEU A 59 11.41 6.54 -7.23
C LEU A 59 11.34 5.15 -7.84
N GLU A 60 11.96 4.20 -7.15
CA GLU A 60 11.70 2.77 -7.26
C GLU A 60 10.98 2.35 -5.97
N ILE A 61 9.81 1.75 -6.11
CA ILE A 61 9.02 1.23 -4.98
C ILE A 61 8.83 -0.26 -5.23
N SER A 62 9.16 -1.11 -4.27
CA SER A 62 8.98 -2.55 -4.43
C SER A 62 8.42 -3.21 -3.17
N VAL A 63 7.62 -4.25 -3.38
CA VAL A 63 7.09 -5.11 -2.33
C VAL A 63 7.53 -6.53 -2.65
N ASN A 64 8.12 -7.20 -1.67
CA ASN A 64 8.47 -8.61 -1.77
C ASN A 64 7.71 -9.40 -0.71
N ALA A 65 7.05 -10.48 -1.10
CA ALA A 65 6.34 -11.37 -0.19
C ALA A 65 6.51 -12.83 -0.61
N SER A 66 6.76 -13.70 0.37
CA SER A 66 6.88 -15.15 0.10
C SER A 66 5.56 -15.91 0.26
N GLY A 67 4.55 -15.29 0.86
CA GLY A 67 3.31 -15.95 1.27
C GLY A 67 2.07 -15.54 0.49
N PHE A 68 2.15 -14.54 -0.38
CA PHE A 68 1.02 -14.05 -1.16
C PHE A 68 1.49 -13.28 -2.40
N ASP A 69 0.59 -13.20 -3.38
CA ASP A 69 0.73 -12.41 -4.58
C ASP A 69 0.42 -10.94 -4.27
N THR A 70 1.37 -10.05 -4.52
CA THR A 70 1.33 -8.65 -4.08
C THR A 70 0.69 -7.75 -5.12
N VAL A 71 0.03 -6.69 -4.67
CA VAL A 71 -0.38 -5.57 -5.50
C VAL A 71 0.12 -4.30 -4.85
N LEU A 72 0.84 -3.49 -5.61
CA LEU A 72 1.40 -2.22 -5.17
C LEU A 72 0.74 -1.08 -5.94
N SER A 73 0.13 -0.13 -5.22
CA SER A 73 -0.42 1.09 -5.81
C SER A 73 0.23 2.32 -5.14
N LEU A 74 0.41 3.38 -5.92
CA LEU A 74 0.79 4.70 -5.41
C LEU A 74 -0.37 5.67 -5.67
N LEU A 75 -0.83 6.34 -4.61
CA LEU A 75 -1.94 7.27 -4.66
C LEU A 75 -1.46 8.69 -4.34
N ASP A 76 -2.06 9.68 -5.00
CA ASP A 76 -1.84 11.09 -4.70
C ASP A 76 -2.61 11.56 -3.44
N SER A 77 -2.51 12.86 -3.12
CA SER A 77 -3.18 13.44 -1.94
C SER A 77 -4.71 13.50 -2.05
N LYS A 78 -5.28 13.27 -3.24
CA LYS A 78 -6.73 13.15 -3.46
C LYS A 78 -7.20 11.69 -3.41
N GLY A 79 -6.28 10.74 -3.27
CA GLY A 79 -6.56 9.31 -3.31
C GLY A 79 -6.70 8.76 -4.73
N GLU A 80 -6.24 9.48 -5.75
CA GLU A 80 -6.20 8.96 -7.12
C GLU A 80 -4.97 8.06 -7.29
N VAL A 81 -5.16 6.86 -7.88
CA VAL A 81 -4.05 5.96 -8.22
C VAL A 81 -3.27 6.58 -9.39
N ILE A 82 -2.00 6.87 -9.17
CA ILE A 82 -1.11 7.48 -10.18
C ILE A 82 -0.08 6.48 -10.75
N ALA A 83 0.08 5.33 -10.09
CA ALA A 83 0.84 4.18 -10.58
C ALA A 83 0.38 2.91 -9.85
N GLU A 84 0.39 1.77 -10.54
CA GLU A 84 0.05 0.47 -9.99
C GLU A 84 0.84 -0.61 -10.73
N ASN A 85 1.27 -1.63 -10.00
CA ASN A 85 1.79 -2.87 -10.56
C ASN A 85 1.52 -4.02 -9.60
N ASP A 86 1.15 -5.19 -10.12
CA ASP A 86 0.93 -6.42 -9.38
C ASP A 86 2.09 -7.41 -9.58
N ASP A 87 2.62 -7.56 -10.80
CA ASP A 87 3.73 -8.47 -11.10
C ASP A 87 5.01 -7.76 -11.61
N ILE A 88 6.19 -8.13 -11.09
CA ILE A 88 7.49 -7.77 -11.68
C ILE A 88 7.69 -8.55 -12.99
N ALA A 89 7.26 -9.81 -13.03
CA ALA A 89 7.28 -10.68 -14.20
C ALA A 89 6.25 -11.80 -14.06
N SER A 90 5.90 -12.50 -15.14
CA SER A 90 4.89 -13.58 -15.12
C SER A 90 5.18 -14.75 -14.17
N SER A 91 6.40 -14.86 -13.65
CA SER A 91 6.81 -15.86 -12.66
C SER A 91 7.23 -15.26 -11.32
N ASP A 92 7.08 -13.94 -11.15
CA ASP A 92 7.46 -13.18 -9.96
C ASP A 92 6.30 -12.27 -9.56
N THR A 93 5.52 -12.76 -8.59
CA THR A 93 4.32 -12.12 -8.02
C THR A 93 4.64 -11.02 -7.01
N ASN A 94 5.91 -10.61 -6.93
CA ASN A 94 6.31 -9.41 -6.22
C ASN A 94 6.00 -8.20 -7.10
N SER A 95 5.64 -7.06 -6.52
CA SER A 95 5.30 -5.85 -7.28
C SER A 95 6.43 -4.82 -7.26
N GLN A 96 6.59 -4.07 -8.36
CA GLN A 96 7.54 -2.96 -8.45
C GLN A 96 7.00 -1.81 -9.32
N ILE A 97 7.21 -0.58 -8.87
CA ILE A 97 6.88 0.65 -9.60
C ILE A 97 8.14 1.49 -9.77
N PHE A 98 8.35 1.99 -10.99
CA PHE A 98 9.30 3.06 -11.29
C PHE A 98 8.56 4.31 -11.78
N LEU A 99 8.77 5.45 -11.14
CA LEU A 99 8.15 6.70 -11.57
C LEU A 99 8.98 7.94 -11.31
N ARG A 100 8.66 9.01 -12.04
CA ARG A 100 9.12 10.38 -11.75
C ARG A 100 7.98 11.18 -11.16
N MET A 101 8.19 11.72 -9.97
CA MET A 101 7.20 12.53 -9.26
C MET A 101 6.93 13.84 -9.99
N ARG A 102 5.65 14.19 -10.15
CA ARG A 102 5.23 15.38 -10.92
C ARG A 102 5.05 16.63 -10.06
N GLN A 103 4.84 16.44 -8.76
CA GLN A 103 4.53 17.50 -7.81
C GLN A 103 5.23 17.21 -6.47
N ASN A 104 5.38 18.25 -5.65
CA ASN A 104 5.78 18.08 -4.25
C ASN A 104 4.54 17.66 -3.47
N GLY A 105 4.69 16.73 -2.53
CA GLY A 105 3.59 16.40 -1.63
C GLY A 105 3.77 15.11 -0.88
N THR A 106 2.71 14.77 -0.14
CA THR A 106 2.55 13.48 0.51
C THR A 106 1.79 12.54 -0.42
N TYR A 107 2.31 11.32 -0.55
CA TYR A 107 1.74 10.24 -1.35
C TYR A 107 1.47 9.04 -0.45
N THR A 108 0.50 8.23 -0.85
CA THR A 108 0.16 6.99 -0.17
C THR A 108 0.65 5.81 -0.98
N ILE A 109 1.51 4.99 -0.41
CA ILE A 109 1.84 3.66 -0.93
C ILE A 109 0.85 2.68 -0.33
N ARG A 110 0.14 1.93 -1.18
CA ARG A 110 -0.77 0.86 -0.77
C ARG A 110 -0.19 -0.49 -1.16
N VAL A 111 -0.04 -1.36 -0.18
CA VAL A 111 0.30 -2.77 -0.38
C VAL A 111 -0.97 -3.58 -0.16
N SER A 112 -1.33 -4.43 -1.09
CA SER A 112 -2.47 -5.35 -0.96
C SER A 112 -2.17 -6.72 -1.56
N SER A 113 -3.08 -7.65 -1.39
CA SER A 113 -2.98 -9.00 -1.95
C SER A 113 -3.88 -9.17 -3.18
N PHE A 114 -3.35 -9.80 -4.22
CA PHE A 114 -4.14 -10.18 -5.39
C PHE A 114 -5.16 -11.29 -5.02
N GLY A 115 -6.30 -11.30 -5.71
CA GLY A 115 -7.27 -12.40 -5.63
C GLY A 115 -7.93 -12.64 -4.26
N GLY A 116 -7.81 -11.70 -3.31
CA GLY A 116 -8.43 -11.81 -1.99
C GLY A 116 -7.70 -12.74 -1.02
N SER A 117 -6.38 -12.95 -1.20
CA SER A 117 -5.56 -13.68 -0.23
C SER A 117 -5.54 -12.97 1.13
N SER A 118 -5.41 -13.73 2.22
CA SER A 118 -5.34 -13.22 3.60
C SER A 118 -4.07 -12.39 3.89
N GLY A 119 -3.13 -12.32 2.95
CA GLY A 119 -1.86 -11.64 3.12
C GLY A 119 -0.80 -12.51 3.81
N GLY A 120 0.25 -11.85 4.29
CA GLY A 120 1.40 -12.49 4.93
C GLY A 120 2.52 -11.50 5.21
N LYS A 121 3.70 -12.01 5.58
CA LYS A 121 4.90 -11.19 5.75
C LYS A 121 5.33 -10.60 4.41
N PHE A 122 5.74 -9.33 4.42
CA PHE A 122 6.32 -8.67 3.27
C PHE A 122 7.41 -7.67 3.68
N THR A 123 8.23 -7.29 2.70
CA THR A 123 9.17 -6.18 2.79
C THR A 123 8.81 -5.12 1.75
N LEU A 124 8.52 -3.90 2.20
CA LEU A 124 8.34 -2.72 1.37
C LEU A 124 9.65 -1.92 1.33
N ARG A 125 10.08 -1.55 0.13
CA ARG A 125 11.24 -0.68 -0.11
C ARG A 125 10.85 0.52 -0.95
N VAL A 126 11.42 1.67 -0.62
CA VAL A 126 11.28 2.91 -1.39
C VAL A 126 12.67 3.50 -1.58
N ASN A 127 13.16 3.50 -2.81
CA ASN A 127 14.47 4.02 -3.18
C ASN A 127 14.33 5.27 -4.05
N LYS A 128 15.20 6.25 -3.80
CA LYS A 128 15.39 7.37 -4.72
C LYS A 128 16.52 7.03 -5.69
N LEU A 129 16.20 6.94 -6.97
CA LEU A 129 17.17 6.65 -8.01
C LEU A 129 18.03 7.89 -8.27
N GLN A 130 19.32 7.75 -8.03
CA GLN A 130 20.31 8.75 -8.41
C GLN A 130 20.71 8.54 -9.87
N LEU A 131 20.84 9.61 -10.64
CA LEU A 131 21.52 9.53 -11.93
C LEU A 131 23.00 9.29 -11.65
N ALA A 132 23.59 8.29 -12.29
CA ALA A 132 25.05 8.18 -12.31
C ALA A 132 25.61 9.40 -13.03
N ASN A 133 26.54 10.10 -12.38
CA ASN A 133 27.30 11.20 -12.97
C ASN A 133 28.47 10.66 -13.81
#